data_AF-A0A0F9J9S6-F1
#
_entry.id   AF-A0A0F9J9S6-F1
#
_cell.length_a   1.000
_cell.length_b   1.000
_cell.length_c   1.000
_cell.angle_alpha   90.00
_cell.angle_beta   90.00
_cell.angle_gamma   90.00
#
_symmetry.space_group_name_H-M   'P 1'
#
loop_
_entity.id
_entity.type
_entity.pdbx_description
1 polymer ?
#
loop_
_entity_poly.entity_id
_entity_poly.type
_entity_poly.pdbx_seq_one_letter_code
_entity_poly.pdbx_strand_id
1 'polypeptide(L)'
;MARARTPTRLPLDRWAEILGMDPRHFNQVTTAAKSPTTCSTVWKQYAWQENDQVGREDVALAIQQAERMIEDVVHYKLLPDWSVDERITVTKAAFPDVINTGLRTTRLFAQTFKANFGHIISGGIEAKVVIEAGAGVVYTDEDGDGYPETATITATI
;
A
#
# COMPACT_ATOMS: atom_id res chain seq x y z
N MET A 1 13.34 -9.36 0.87
CA MET A 1 12.23 -8.56 0.33
C MET A 1 12.28 -7.19 0.97
N ALA A 2 12.25 -6.14 0.16
CA ALA A 2 12.40 -4.78 0.65
C ALA A 2 11.14 -4.35 1.40
N ARG A 3 11.33 -3.79 2.59
CA ARG A 3 10.24 -3.34 3.47
C ARG A 3 10.28 -1.82 3.60
N ALA A 4 9.09 -1.22 3.67
CA ALA A 4 8.88 0.14 4.18
C ALA A 4 7.79 0.12 5.25
N ARG A 5 7.76 1.17 6.08
CA ARG A 5 6.68 1.41 7.02
C ARG A 5 5.47 2.01 6.30
N THR A 6 5.71 2.85 5.30
CA THR A 6 4.68 3.42 4.43
C THR A 6 4.10 2.33 3.53
N PRO A 7 2.78 2.05 3.60
CA PRO A 7 2.16 1.08 2.73
C PRO A 7 2.04 1.63 1.30
N THR A 8 2.40 0.81 0.32
CA THR A 8 2.29 1.09 -1.12
C THR A 8 1.51 -0.04 -1.80
N ARG A 9 0.83 0.27 -2.91
CA ARG A 9 0.14 -0.74 -3.73
C ARG A 9 1.12 -1.44 -4.65
N LEU A 10 2.13 -0.72 -5.14
CA LEU A 10 3.26 -1.30 -5.86
C LEU A 10 4.30 -1.85 -4.88
N PRO A 11 4.65 -3.16 -4.94
CA PRO A 11 5.74 -3.71 -4.14
C PRO A 11 7.08 -3.05 -4.48
N LEU A 12 7.87 -2.76 -3.45
CA LEU A 12 9.15 -2.07 -3.61
C LEU A 12 10.16 -2.84 -4.47
N ASP A 13 10.22 -4.18 -4.32
CA ASP A 13 11.10 -5.01 -5.15
C ASP A 13 10.65 -4.99 -6.62
N ARG A 14 9.35 -4.90 -6.90
CA ARG A 14 8.83 -4.77 -8.26
C ARG A 14 9.18 -3.41 -8.85
N TRP A 15 9.12 -2.35 -8.05
CA TRP A 15 9.58 -1.03 -8.47
C TRP A 15 11.08 -1.02 -8.80
N ALA A 16 11.91 -1.67 -7.97
CA ALA A 16 13.34 -1.79 -8.20
C ALA A 16 13.66 -2.60 -9.48
N GLU A 17 12.90 -3.67 -9.73
CA GLU A 17 12.98 -4.46 -10.97
C GLU A 17 12.66 -3.61 -12.20
N ILE A 18 11.58 -2.81 -12.16
CA ILE A 18 11.19 -1.91 -13.27
C ILE A 18 12.30 -0.90 -13.59
N LEU A 19 13.02 -0.42 -12.58
CA LEU A 19 14.14 0.51 -12.77
C LEU A 19 15.48 -0.18 -13.09
N GLY A 20 15.53 -1.51 -13.11
CA GLY A 20 16.74 -2.27 -13.39
C GLY A 20 17.79 -2.19 -12.27
N MET A 21 17.36 -2.02 -11.02
CA MET A 21 18.25 -2.00 -9.86
C MET A 21 18.64 -3.42 -9.43
N ASP A 22 19.88 -3.60 -8.94
CA ASP A 22 20.32 -4.88 -8.38
C ASP A 22 19.51 -5.17 -7.10
N PRO A 23 18.81 -6.31 -7.01
CA PRO A 23 17.96 -6.62 -5.87
C PRO A 23 18.74 -6.70 -4.56
N ARG A 24 20.03 -7.08 -4.58
CA ARG A 24 20.86 -7.16 -3.37
C ARG A 24 21.15 -5.79 -2.79
N HIS A 25 21.47 -4.84 -3.68
CA HIS A 25 21.72 -3.44 -3.32
C HIS A 25 20.46 -2.85 -2.67
N PHE A 26 19.31 -3.02 -3.32
CA PHE A 26 18.03 -2.52 -2.80
C PHE A 26 17.59 -3.22 -1.51
N ASN A 27 17.86 -4.52 -1.37
CA ASN A 27 17.51 -5.31 -0.19
C ASN A 27 18.48 -5.18 0.99
N GLN A 28 19.54 -4.35 0.88
CA GLN A 28 20.58 -4.19 1.91
C GLN A 28 21.43 -5.43 2.16
N VAL A 29 21.56 -6.29 1.16
CA VAL A 29 22.36 -7.51 1.24
C VAL A 29 23.74 -7.25 0.66
N THR A 30 24.78 -7.47 1.46
CA THR A 30 26.17 -7.49 1.00
C THR A 30 26.68 -8.93 1.03
N THR A 31 27.49 -9.28 0.04
CA THR A 31 28.12 -10.62 -0.05
C THR A 31 29.60 -10.44 -0.38
N ALA A 32 30.45 -11.38 0.02
CA ALA A 32 31.88 -11.34 -0.31
C ALA A 32 32.11 -11.35 -1.84
N ALA A 33 31.25 -12.06 -2.58
CA ALA A 33 31.27 -12.14 -4.04
C ALA A 33 31.03 -10.78 -4.74
N LYS A 34 30.38 -9.82 -4.06
CA LYS A 34 30.15 -8.48 -4.58
C LYS A 34 30.33 -7.46 -3.47
N SER A 35 31.59 -7.12 -3.21
CA SER A 35 31.96 -6.12 -2.21
C SER A 35 31.44 -4.73 -2.60
N PRO A 36 30.92 -3.95 -1.65
CA PRO A 36 30.44 -2.60 -1.93
C PRO A 36 31.59 -1.71 -2.39
N THR A 37 31.45 -1.12 -3.57
CA THR A 37 32.31 -0.01 -4.03
C THR A 37 31.70 1.32 -3.58
N THR A 38 32.46 2.40 -3.66
CA THR A 38 32.03 3.75 -3.24
C THR A 38 30.70 4.20 -3.87
N CYS A 39 30.37 3.69 -5.07
CA CYS A 39 29.11 3.97 -5.77
C CYS A 39 28.07 2.85 -5.71
N SER A 40 28.38 1.71 -5.08
CA SER A 40 27.49 0.55 -4.93
C SER A 40 27.25 0.18 -3.46
N THR A 41 27.22 1.20 -2.61
CA THR A 41 26.84 1.06 -1.20
C THR A 41 25.37 0.65 -1.10
N VAL A 42 25.01 -0.12 -0.08
CA VAL A 42 23.62 -0.59 0.09
C VAL A 42 22.62 0.54 0.30
N TRP A 43 21.40 0.37 -0.24
CA TRP A 43 20.34 1.36 -0.10
C TRP A 43 19.70 1.30 1.28
N LYS A 44 19.89 2.37 2.05
CA LYS A 44 19.47 2.42 3.45
C LYS A 44 17.95 2.51 3.58
N GLN A 45 17.46 2.20 4.78
CA GLN A 45 16.01 2.20 5.04
C GLN A 45 15.48 3.63 5.02
N TYR A 46 16.23 4.54 5.62
CA TYR A 46 15.88 5.94 5.78
C TYR A 46 17.03 6.84 5.32
N ALA A 47 16.71 8.01 4.76
CA ALA A 47 17.70 9.00 4.34
C ALA A 47 18.65 9.46 5.46
N TRP A 48 18.24 9.45 6.73
CA TRP A 48 19.13 9.89 7.83
C TRP A 48 20.26 8.90 8.14
N GLN A 49 20.23 7.68 7.60
CA GLN A 49 21.24 6.66 7.88
C GLN A 49 22.54 6.89 7.10
N GLU A 50 22.48 7.64 6.01
CA GLU A 50 23.64 7.99 5.17
C GLU A 50 23.36 9.36 4.55
N ASN A 51 24.28 10.30 4.71
CA ASN A 51 24.09 11.64 4.14
C ASN A 51 24.03 11.57 2.60
N ASP A 52 23.15 12.37 2.01
CA ASP A 52 22.94 12.51 0.55
C ASP A 52 22.41 11.26 -0.20
N GLN A 53 21.75 10.33 0.50
CA GLN A 53 21.06 9.19 -0.16
C GLN A 53 19.55 9.17 0.12
N VAL A 54 18.79 8.75 -0.89
CA VAL A 54 17.35 8.47 -0.77
C VAL A 54 17.17 7.12 -0.10
N GLY A 55 16.36 7.04 0.96
CA GLY A 55 16.03 5.79 1.62
C GLY A 55 14.89 5.05 0.94
N ARG A 56 14.74 3.76 1.26
CA ARG A 56 13.58 2.96 0.83
C ARG A 56 12.25 3.54 1.30
N GLU A 57 12.24 4.15 2.49
CA GLU A 57 11.04 4.80 3.01
C GLU A 57 10.63 6.01 2.17
N ASP A 58 11.60 6.80 1.69
CA ASP A 58 11.34 7.97 0.86
C ASP A 58 10.79 7.56 -0.51
N VAL A 59 11.32 6.46 -1.07
CA VAL A 59 10.77 5.84 -2.28
C VAL A 59 9.32 5.37 -2.04
N ALA A 60 9.04 4.71 -0.92
CA ALA A 60 7.70 4.26 -0.58
C ALA A 60 6.71 5.43 -0.44
N LEU A 61 7.15 6.53 0.19
CA LEU A 61 6.36 7.77 0.29
C LEU A 61 6.08 8.36 -1.09
N ALA A 62 7.08 8.43 -1.97
CA ALA A 62 6.94 8.94 -3.32
C ALA A 62 5.96 8.08 -4.16
N ILE A 63 6.07 6.76 -4.06
CA ILE A 63 5.14 5.82 -4.72
C ILE A 63 3.71 6.04 -4.20
N GLN A 64 3.52 6.08 -2.88
CA GLN A 64 2.20 6.31 -2.28
C GLN A 64 1.60 7.65 -2.74
N GLN A 65 2.41 8.71 -2.81
CA GLN A 65 1.97 10.00 -3.29
C GLN A 65 1.55 9.95 -4.77
N ALA A 66 2.36 9.31 -5.62
CA ALA A 66 2.04 9.13 -7.03
C ALA A 66 0.74 8.33 -7.23
N GLU A 67 0.56 7.25 -6.46
CA GLU A 67 -0.67 6.47 -6.47
C GLU A 67 -1.89 7.31 -6.09
N ARG A 68 -1.80 8.12 -5.02
CA ARG A 68 -2.90 9.04 -4.64
C ARG A 68 -3.23 10.03 -5.74
N MET A 69 -2.21 10.63 -6.37
CA MET A 69 -2.43 11.57 -7.47
C MET A 69 -3.15 10.91 -8.66
N ILE A 70 -2.82 9.65 -8.98
CA ILE A 70 -3.52 8.90 -10.02
C ILE A 70 -4.99 8.66 -9.61
N GLU A 71 -5.24 8.24 -8.38
CA GLU A 71 -6.59 8.01 -7.87
C GLU A 71 -7.46 9.27 -7.89
N ASP A 72 -6.88 10.41 -7.56
CA ASP A 72 -7.57 11.70 -7.55
C ASP A 72 -7.95 12.15 -8.97
N VAL A 73 -7.11 11.85 -9.97
CA VAL A 73 -7.38 12.20 -11.37
C VAL A 73 -8.38 11.24 -12.02
N VAL A 74 -8.24 9.94 -11.78
CA VAL A 74 -9.10 8.91 -12.38
C VAL A 74 -10.44 8.79 -11.65
N HIS A 75 -10.53 9.31 -10.41
CA HIS A 75 -11.66 9.11 -9.50
C HIS A 75 -12.00 7.62 -9.30
N TYR A 76 -10.96 6.80 -9.24
CA TYR A 76 -11.05 5.36 -9.07
C TYR A 76 -9.89 4.85 -8.22
N LYS A 77 -10.16 3.91 -7.33
CA LYS A 77 -9.12 3.31 -6.47
C LYS A 77 -8.33 2.25 -7.24
N LEU A 78 -7.00 2.34 -7.18
CA LEU A 78 -6.10 1.41 -7.90
C LEU A 78 -6.16 -0.01 -7.34
N LEU A 79 -6.37 -0.12 -6.02
CA LEU A 79 -6.67 -1.37 -5.34
C LEU A 79 -7.87 -1.16 -4.41
N PRO A 80 -8.70 -2.19 -4.19
CA PRO A 80 -9.75 -2.15 -3.18
C PRO A 80 -9.15 -1.80 -1.82
N ASP A 81 -9.68 -0.75 -1.21
CA ASP A 81 -9.24 -0.27 0.09
C ASP A 81 -10.44 0.22 0.90
N TRP A 82 -10.28 0.25 2.23
CA TRP A 82 -11.30 0.70 3.14
C TRP A 82 -11.26 2.23 3.29
N SER A 83 -12.16 2.94 2.61
CA SER A 83 -12.30 4.38 2.80
C SER A 83 -13.08 4.70 4.07
N VAL A 84 -12.50 5.56 4.91
CA VAL A 84 -13.17 6.13 6.09
C VAL A 84 -13.51 7.59 5.86
N ASP A 85 -14.57 8.08 6.52
CA ASP A 85 -14.98 9.49 6.51
C ASP A 85 -15.27 10.08 5.11
N GLU A 86 -15.67 9.26 4.13
CA GLU A 86 -16.21 9.78 2.87
C GLU A 86 -17.56 10.45 3.14
N ARG A 87 -17.59 11.78 3.10
CA ARG A 87 -18.80 12.59 3.33
C ARG A 87 -19.24 13.23 2.03
N ILE A 88 -20.45 12.89 1.62
CA ILE A 88 -21.09 13.47 0.44
C ILE A 88 -22.30 14.25 0.90
N THR A 89 -22.29 15.54 0.57
CA THR A 89 -23.47 16.37 0.77
C THR A 89 -24.51 15.96 -0.26
N VAL A 90 -25.46 15.12 0.15
CA VAL A 90 -26.71 14.96 -0.61
C VAL A 90 -27.39 16.32 -0.68
N THR A 91 -27.88 16.69 -1.87
CA THR A 91 -28.45 18.01 -2.18
C THR A 91 -29.33 18.53 -1.04
N LYS A 92 -29.10 19.80 -0.65
CA LYS A 92 -29.79 20.44 0.47
C LYS A 92 -31.30 20.29 0.36
N ALA A 93 -31.88 19.60 1.34
CA ALA A 93 -33.30 19.58 1.63
C ALA A 93 -33.75 20.91 2.24
N ALA A 94 -33.84 21.98 1.44
CA ALA A 94 -34.37 23.28 1.91
C ALA A 94 -34.75 24.27 0.79
N PHE A 95 -35.18 23.80 -0.38
CA PHE A 95 -36.03 24.66 -1.22
C PHE A 95 -37.48 24.39 -0.79
N PRO A 96 -38.26 25.42 -0.42
CA PRO A 96 -39.67 25.24 -0.06
C PRO A 96 -40.48 24.47 -1.12
N ASP A 97 -40.09 24.59 -2.39
CA ASP A 97 -40.72 23.91 -3.54
C ASP A 97 -40.20 22.48 -3.79
N VAL A 98 -39.14 22.03 -3.09
CA VAL A 98 -38.50 20.73 -3.26
C VAL A 98 -38.63 19.97 -1.94
N ILE A 99 -39.85 19.54 -1.64
CA ILE A 99 -40.16 18.75 -0.43
C ILE A 99 -39.27 17.50 -0.42
N ASN A 100 -38.35 17.44 0.54
CA ASN A 100 -37.60 16.23 0.81
C ASN A 100 -38.50 15.25 1.57
N THR A 101 -39.10 14.30 0.86
CA THR A 101 -39.98 13.26 1.42
C THR A 101 -39.15 12.08 1.98
N GLY A 102 -38.19 12.37 2.87
CA GLY A 102 -37.34 11.36 3.52
C GLY A 102 -36.24 10.79 2.62
N LEU A 103 -36.04 9.46 2.60
CA LEU A 103 -35.04 8.76 1.76
C LEU A 103 -35.42 8.73 0.26
N ARG A 104 -36.36 9.58 -0.17
CA ARG A 104 -36.90 9.60 -1.53
C ARG A 104 -36.71 10.97 -2.17
N THR A 105 -36.49 10.96 -3.47
CA THR A 105 -36.45 12.14 -4.33
C THR A 105 -37.87 12.70 -4.54
N THR A 106 -38.00 13.90 -5.10
CA THR A 106 -39.31 14.51 -5.47
C THR A 106 -40.13 13.67 -6.45
N ARG A 107 -39.51 12.68 -7.11
CA ARG A 107 -40.16 11.70 -7.99
C ARG A 107 -40.42 10.34 -7.30
N LEU A 108 -40.33 10.29 -5.98
CA LEU A 108 -40.50 9.09 -5.13
C LEU A 108 -39.49 7.95 -5.37
N PHE A 109 -38.43 8.16 -6.16
CA PHE A 109 -37.31 7.22 -6.28
C PHE A 109 -36.42 7.28 -5.03
N ALA A 110 -35.73 6.17 -4.72
CA ALA A 110 -34.71 6.15 -3.68
C ALA A 110 -33.64 7.22 -3.95
N GLN A 111 -33.16 7.89 -2.89
CA GLN A 111 -32.03 8.80 -3.02
C GLN A 111 -30.79 8.06 -3.49
N THR A 112 -30.18 8.57 -4.54
CA THR A 112 -28.88 8.12 -5.03
C THR A 112 -27.85 9.19 -4.75
N PHE A 113 -26.63 8.78 -4.43
CA PHE A 113 -25.48 9.66 -4.31
C PHE A 113 -24.35 9.11 -5.17
N LYS A 114 -23.47 10.00 -5.63
CA LYS A 114 -22.27 9.61 -6.37
C LYS A 114 -21.10 9.61 -5.39
N ALA A 115 -20.53 8.43 -5.14
CA ALA A 115 -19.28 8.29 -4.40
C ALA A 115 -18.14 9.05 -5.10
N ASN A 116 -17.20 9.61 -4.32
CA ASN A 116 -16.00 10.27 -4.84
C ASN A 116 -15.18 9.30 -5.72
N PHE A 117 -15.10 8.03 -5.32
CA PHE A 117 -14.35 7.00 -6.05
C PHE A 117 -15.21 6.08 -6.92
N GLY A 118 -16.48 6.45 -7.16
CA GLY A 118 -17.39 5.85 -8.15
C GLY A 118 -17.84 4.40 -7.92
N HIS A 119 -17.04 3.55 -7.30
CA HIS A 119 -17.26 2.12 -7.14
C HIS A 119 -17.20 1.71 -5.67
N ILE A 120 -18.31 1.17 -5.17
CA ILE A 120 -18.46 0.67 -3.81
C ILE A 120 -18.71 -0.83 -3.88
N ILE A 121 -17.92 -1.62 -3.15
CA ILE A 121 -18.10 -3.07 -3.04
C ILE A 121 -19.10 -3.38 -1.91
N SER A 122 -18.85 -2.84 -0.72
CA SER A 122 -19.69 -3.03 0.47
C SER A 122 -19.43 -1.92 1.50
N GLY A 123 -20.44 -1.60 2.32
CA GLY A 123 -20.26 -0.80 3.53
C GLY A 123 -20.22 -1.68 4.79
N GLY A 124 -19.71 -1.14 5.91
CA GLY A 124 -19.65 -1.87 7.18
C GLY A 124 -18.70 -1.25 8.20
N ILE A 125 -18.15 -2.07 9.09
CA ILE A 125 -17.07 -1.71 10.01
C ILE A 125 -15.89 -2.62 9.67
N GLU A 126 -14.70 -2.04 9.50
CA GLU A 126 -13.49 -2.81 9.26
C GLU A 126 -13.13 -3.61 10.53
N ALA A 127 -13.13 -4.93 10.43
CA ALA A 127 -12.69 -5.82 11.50
C ALA A 127 -11.42 -6.55 11.05
N LYS A 128 -10.30 -6.28 11.74
CA LYS A 128 -9.04 -6.99 11.53
C LYS A 128 -8.85 -7.99 12.66
N VAL A 129 -8.75 -9.26 12.29
CA VAL A 129 -8.40 -10.34 13.23
C VAL A 129 -6.99 -10.79 12.89
N VAL A 130 -6.15 -10.91 13.92
CA VAL A 130 -4.81 -11.49 13.77
C VAL A 130 -4.98 -12.98 13.47
N ILE A 131 -4.41 -13.46 12.37
CA ILE A 131 -4.47 -14.87 11.98
C ILE A 131 -3.77 -15.73 13.02
N GLU A 132 -2.51 -15.44 13.33
CA GLU A 132 -1.75 -16.10 14.40
C GLU A 132 -0.67 -15.15 14.93
N ALA A 133 -0.61 -14.97 16.25
CA ALA A 133 0.40 -14.13 16.89
C ALA A 133 1.64 -14.98 17.23
N GLY A 134 2.81 -14.56 16.76
CA GLY A 134 4.07 -15.21 17.11
C GLY A 134 4.32 -16.56 16.43
N ALA A 135 3.74 -16.78 15.24
CA ALA A 135 4.04 -17.97 14.43
C ALA A 135 5.57 -18.11 14.23
N GLY A 136 6.10 -19.29 14.54
CA GLY A 136 7.53 -19.58 14.41
C GLY A 136 7.96 -19.56 12.94
N VAL A 137 8.96 -18.74 12.62
CA VAL A 137 9.56 -18.72 11.28
C VAL A 137 10.64 -19.79 11.23
N VAL A 138 10.48 -20.78 10.36
CA VAL A 138 11.50 -21.82 10.11
C VAL A 138 12.28 -21.43 8.87
N TYR A 139 13.60 -21.35 9.03
CA TYR A 139 14.53 -21.02 7.95
C TYR A 139 15.18 -22.30 7.44
N THR A 140 15.13 -22.53 6.13
CA THR A 140 15.75 -23.68 5.46
C THR A 140 16.69 -23.22 4.36
N ASP A 141 17.88 -23.82 4.35
CA ASP A 141 18.87 -23.74 3.27
C ASP A 141 18.59 -24.91 2.31
N GLU A 142 18.20 -24.60 1.08
CA GLU A 142 17.82 -25.61 0.08
C GLU A 142 19.00 -26.08 -0.77
N ASP A 143 20.10 -25.32 -0.85
CA ASP A 143 21.22 -25.59 -1.75
C ASP A 143 22.56 -25.90 -1.04
N GLY A 144 22.60 -25.76 0.28
CA GLY A 144 23.70 -26.13 1.15
C GLY A 144 24.85 -25.12 1.15
N ASP A 145 24.63 -23.89 0.68
CA ASP A 145 25.67 -22.87 0.62
C ASP A 145 25.91 -22.15 1.98
N GLY A 146 25.13 -22.50 2.99
CA GLY A 146 25.22 -21.98 4.35
C GLY A 146 24.42 -20.70 4.59
N TYR A 147 23.70 -20.21 3.58
CA TYR A 147 22.69 -19.18 3.73
C TYR A 147 21.30 -19.83 3.76
N PRO A 148 20.42 -19.46 4.69
CA PRO A 148 19.04 -19.90 4.63
C PRO A 148 18.18 -18.91 3.83
N GLU A 149 17.81 -19.27 2.60
CA GLU A 149 17.01 -18.43 1.69
C GLU A 149 15.51 -18.51 1.99
N THR A 150 15.03 -19.70 2.36
CA THR A 150 13.60 -19.98 2.45
C THR A 150 13.12 -19.82 3.89
N ALA A 151 12.18 -18.90 4.11
CA ALA A 151 11.48 -18.72 5.39
C ALA A 151 10.06 -19.28 5.27
N THR A 152 9.78 -20.37 5.97
CA THR A 152 8.45 -20.99 6.02
C THR A 152 7.72 -20.57 7.29
N ILE A 153 6.50 -20.06 7.12
CA ILE A 153 5.59 -19.73 8.22
C ILE A 153 4.37 -20.62 8.06
N THR A 154 4.14 -21.51 9.02
CA THR A 154 2.91 -22.31 9.08
C THR A 154 1.97 -21.60 10.04
N ALA A 155 0.77 -21.27 9.58
CA ALA A 155 -0.28 -20.70 10.41
C ALA A 155 -1.53 -21.57 10.33
N THR A 156 -2.23 -21.73 11.45
CA THR A 156 -3.50 -22.46 11.48
C THR A 156 -4.64 -21.47 11.27
N ILE A 157 -5.48 -21.68 10.25
CA ILE A 157 -6.63 -20.82 9.93
C ILE A 157 -7.90 -21.43 10.52
#